data_AF-A0A0F5JF92-F1
#
_entry.id   AF-A0A0F5JF92-F1
#
_cell.length_a   1.000
_cell.length_b   1.000
_cell.length_c   1.000
_cell.angle_alpha   90.00
_cell.angle_beta   90.00
_cell.angle_gamma   90.00
#
_symmetry.space_group_name_H-M   'P 1'
#
loop_
_entity.id
_entity.type
_entity.pdbx_description
1 polymer ?
#
loop_
_entity_poly.entity_id
_entity_poly.type
_entity_poly.pdbx_seq_one_letter_code
_entity_poly.pdbx_strand_id
1 'polypeptide(L)'
;MGKNLIHSNELHLIDKKEIHNAAKKMVESLNLAAGSTGGFDIYKVVETYFTDLDKRHAINQLIGIGEDCAYYGAQEQAAECEKAEAANE
;
A
#
# COMPACT_ATOMS: atom_id res chain seq x y z
N MET A 1 -5.94 1.31 28.91
CA MET A 1 -4.80 1.39 27.97
C MET A 1 -5.31 0.96 26.61
N GLY A 2 -5.74 1.92 25.78
CA GLY A 2 -6.32 1.66 24.47
C GLY A 2 -5.25 1.12 23.53
N LYS A 3 -5.33 -0.17 23.22
CA LYS A 3 -4.61 -0.72 22.08
C LYS A 3 -5.33 -0.16 20.86
N ASN A 4 -4.73 0.81 20.17
CA ASN A 4 -5.16 1.16 18.82
C ASN A 4 -4.93 -0.10 17.99
N LEU A 5 -6.01 -0.86 17.81
CA LEU A 5 -6.10 -1.93 16.83
C LEU A 5 -6.11 -1.22 15.48
N ILE A 6 -4.94 -0.74 15.05
CA ILE A 6 -4.75 -0.50 13.63
C ILE A 6 -4.84 -1.90 13.03
N HIS A 7 -6.00 -2.24 12.49
CA HIS A 7 -6.14 -3.47 11.72
C HIS A 7 -5.02 -3.46 10.68
N SER A 8 -4.37 -4.59 10.44
CA SER A 8 -3.13 -4.67 9.64
C SER A 8 -3.21 -4.08 8.21
N ASN A 9 -4.40 -3.64 7.76
CA ASN A 9 -4.65 -3.06 6.44
C ASN A 9 -5.37 -1.70 6.44
N GLU A 10 -5.48 -1.02 7.58
CA GLU A 10 -5.94 0.38 7.64
C GLU A 10 -4.85 1.36 7.18
N LEU A 11 -4.01 0.94 6.23
CA LEU A 11 -2.92 1.71 5.65
C LEU A 11 -3.40 3.03 5.02
N HIS A 12 -4.66 3.06 4.58
CA HIS A 12 -5.32 4.25 4.03
C HIS A 12 -5.71 5.29 5.09
N LEU A 13 -5.68 4.94 6.38
CA LEU A 13 -5.92 5.85 7.51
C LEU A 13 -4.64 6.55 7.99
N ILE A 14 -3.47 6.17 7.46
CA ILE A 14 -2.20 6.80 7.80
C ILE A 14 -2.18 8.22 7.20
N ASP A 15 -1.79 9.21 7.99
CA ASP A 15 -1.70 10.59 7.53
C ASP A 15 -0.66 10.71 6.40
N LYS A 16 -1.00 11.44 5.35
CA LYS A 16 -0.13 11.64 4.17
C LYS A 16 1.22 12.22 4.55
N LYS A 17 1.29 13.10 5.57
CA LYS A 17 2.56 13.65 6.04
C LYS A 17 3.41 12.60 6.72
N GLU A 18 2.81 11.67 7.46
CA GLU A 18 3.55 10.55 8.07
C GLU A 18 4.10 9.62 6.98
N ILE A 19 3.30 9.29 5.96
CA ILE A 19 3.74 8.51 4.80
C ILE A 19 4.91 9.21 4.09
N HIS A 20 4.77 10.52 3.82
CA HIS A 20 5.80 11.29 3.14
C HIS A 20 7.10 11.37 3.96
N ASN A 21 7.01 11.57 5.28
CA ASN A 21 8.18 11.59 6.15
C ASN A 21 8.89 10.23 6.19
N ALA A 22 8.12 9.13 6.24
CA ALA A 22 8.67 7.78 6.17
C ALA A 22 9.33 7.50 4.82
N ALA A 23 8.67 7.88 3.71
CA ALA A 23 9.22 7.76 2.36
C ALA A 23 10.53 8.56 2.21
N LYS A 24 10.59 9.78 2.74
CA LYS A 24 11.82 10.60 2.75
C LYS A 24 12.95 9.91 3.49
N LYS A 25 12.67 9.41 4.70
CA LYS A 25 13.66 8.67 5.49
C LYS A 25 14.14 7.41 4.76
N MET A 26 13.24 6.68 4.10
CA MET A 26 13.57 5.50 3.29
C MET A 26 14.51 5.86 2.15
N VAL A 27 14.18 6.90 1.37
CA VAL A 27 14.99 7.38 0.24
C VAL A 27 16.39 7.80 0.71
N GLU A 28 16.48 8.59 1.78
CA GLU A 28 17.76 9.03 2.35
C GLU A 28 18.58 7.86 2.91
N SER A 29 17.96 6.95 3.65
CA SER A 29 18.66 5.83 4.30
C SER A 29 19.19 4.79 3.31
N LEU A 30 18.50 4.63 2.18
CA LEU A 30 18.86 3.67 1.13
C LEU A 30 19.64 4.32 -0.03
N ASN A 31 19.97 5.61 0.06
CA ASN A 31 20.59 6.39 -1.01
C ASN A 31 19.86 6.27 -2.36
N LEU A 32 18.52 6.24 -2.32
CA LEU A 32 17.70 6.16 -3.52
C LEU A 32 17.58 7.54 -4.17
N ALA A 33 17.50 7.56 -5.51
CA ALA A 33 17.09 8.77 -6.19
C ALA A 33 15.59 9.00 -5.92
N ALA A 34 15.25 10.07 -5.22
CA ALA A 34 13.86 10.46 -4.93
C ALA A 34 13.06 10.80 -6.21
N GLY A 35 13.77 11.04 -7.30
CA GLY A 35 13.25 11.35 -8.61
C GLY A 35 14.42 11.57 -9.56
N SER A 36 14.31 10.95 -10.73
CA SER A 36 15.21 11.17 -11.86
C SER A 36 14.48 12.07 -12.86
N THR A 37 15.19 12.97 -13.51
CA THR A 37 14.70 13.84 -14.59
C THR A 37 13.77 13.06 -15.54
N GLY A 38 12.46 13.27 -15.45
CA GLY A 38 11.48 12.46 -16.19
C GLY A 38 10.08 12.36 -15.60
N GLY A 39 9.77 13.06 -14.49
CA GLY A 39 8.41 13.09 -13.92
C GLY A 39 8.07 11.93 -12.98
N PHE A 40 9.05 11.11 -12.61
CA PHE A 40 8.89 10.09 -11.59
C PHE A 40 9.04 10.70 -10.18
N ASP A 41 8.02 10.50 -9.35
CA ASP A 41 7.92 11.03 -7.98
C ASP A 41 7.64 9.87 -7.02
N ILE A 42 8.68 9.40 -6.34
CA ILE A 42 8.56 8.26 -5.42
C ILE A 42 7.63 8.56 -4.24
N TYR A 43 7.52 9.83 -3.83
CA TYR A 43 6.65 10.21 -2.72
C TYR A 43 5.18 10.02 -3.10
N LYS A 44 4.81 10.40 -4.33
CA LYS A 44 3.45 10.15 -4.85
C LYS A 44 3.16 8.68 -5.04
N VAL A 45 4.12 7.90 -5.52
CA VAL A 45 3.94 6.44 -5.70
C VAL A 45 3.68 5.79 -4.33
N VAL A 46 4.49 6.12 -3.33
CA VAL A 46 4.34 5.60 -1.98
C VAL A 46 3.01 6.08 -1.35
N GLU A 47 2.69 7.38 -1.42
CA GLU A 47 1.41 7.89 -0.92
C GLU A 47 0.21 7.17 -1.57
N THR A 48 0.23 7.00 -2.90
CA THR A 48 -0.83 6.32 -3.64
C THR A 48 -0.96 4.87 -3.18
N TYR A 49 0.17 4.17 -3.03
CA TYR A 49 0.19 2.79 -2.55
C TYR A 49 -0.46 2.63 -1.17
N PHE A 50 -0.24 3.57 -0.25
CA PHE A 50 -0.82 3.49 1.10
C PHE A 50 -2.29 3.97 1.14
N THR A 51 -2.69 4.89 0.27
CA THR A 51 -4.01 5.57 0.37
C THR A 51 -5.06 5.14 -0.64
N ASP A 52 -4.69 4.52 -1.76
CA ASP A 52 -5.59 4.12 -2.84
C ASP A 52 -5.49 2.61 -3.06
N LEU A 53 -6.57 1.91 -2.70
CA LEU A 53 -6.60 0.46 -2.68
C LEU A 53 -6.55 -0.14 -4.09
N ASP A 54 -7.40 0.34 -4.99
CA ASP A 54 -7.43 -0.14 -6.38
C ASP A 54 -6.07 0.04 -7.06
N LYS A 55 -5.42 1.18 -6.82
CA LYS A 55 -4.07 1.42 -7.35
C LYS A 55 -3.00 0.56 -6.67
N ARG A 56 -3.14 0.24 -5.38
CA ARG A 56 -2.23 -0.71 -4.71
C ARG A 56 -2.26 -2.06 -5.40
N HIS A 57 -3.44 -2.62 -5.65
CA HIS A 57 -3.59 -3.89 -6.36
C HIS A 57 -2.93 -3.84 -7.75
N ALA A 58 -3.20 -2.77 -8.51
CA ALA A 58 -2.58 -2.57 -9.81
C ALA A 58 -1.05 -2.48 -9.72
N ILE A 59 -0.51 -1.77 -8.73
CA ILE A 59 0.93 -1.68 -8.49
C ILE A 59 1.50 -3.07 -8.15
N ASN A 60 0.86 -3.82 -7.24
CA ASN A 60 1.29 -5.15 -6.82
C ASN A 60 1.32 -6.14 -7.98
N GLN A 61 0.29 -6.13 -8.83
CA GLN A 61 0.23 -6.92 -10.04
C GLN A 61 1.39 -6.57 -11.00
N LEU A 62 1.68 -5.28 -11.19
CA LEU A 62 2.76 -4.83 -12.09
C LEU A 62 4.16 -5.20 -11.60
N ILE A 63 4.38 -5.26 -10.29
CA ILE A 63 5.69 -5.57 -9.69
C ILE A 63 5.81 -7.01 -9.18
N GLY A 64 4.79 -7.85 -9.42
CA GLY A 64 4.82 -9.28 -9.10
C GLY A 64 4.69 -9.61 -7.61
N ILE A 65 4.05 -8.73 -6.82
CA ILE A 65 3.69 -9.05 -5.44
C ILE A 65 2.38 -9.85 -5.47
N GLY A 66 2.42 -11.07 -4.96
CA GLY A 66 1.23 -11.90 -4.79
C GLY A 66 0.38 -11.38 -3.63
N GLU A 67 -0.91 -11.19 -3.88
CA GLU A 67 -1.90 -10.81 -2.88
C GLU A 67 -2.77 -12.03 -2.59
N ASP A 68 -2.48 -12.75 -1.50
CA ASP A 68 -3.33 -13.84 -1.01
C ASP A 68 -4.34 -13.32 0.01
N CYS A 69 -5.29 -14.14 0.46
CA CYS A 69 -6.22 -13.70 1.50
C CYS A 69 -5.42 -13.18 2.73
N ALA A 70 -4.31 -13.82 3.14
CA ALA A 70 -3.50 -13.40 4.29
C ALA A 70 -2.82 -12.02 4.13
N TYR A 71 -2.65 -11.55 2.89
CA TYR A 71 -2.18 -10.21 2.54
C TYR A 71 -3.19 -9.12 2.93
N TYR A 72 -4.48 -9.43 2.90
CA TYR A 72 -5.56 -8.50 3.22
C TYR A 72 -5.91 -8.50 4.72
N GLY A 73 -6.25 -7.35 5.29
CA GLY A 73 -6.80 -7.28 6.65
C GLY A 73 -8.29 -7.60 6.69
N ALA A 74 -8.80 -7.96 7.86
CA ALA A 74 -10.08 -8.65 8.04
C ALA A 74 -11.29 -8.14 7.23
N GLN A 75 -11.51 -6.82 7.10
CA GLN A 75 -12.64 -6.27 6.33
C GLN A 75 -12.43 -6.38 4.82
N GLU A 76 -11.20 -6.14 4.37
CA GLU A 76 -10.78 -6.17 2.97
C GLU A 76 -10.66 -7.63 2.50
N GLN A 77 -10.16 -8.49 3.38
CA GLN A 77 -10.04 -9.93 3.22
C GLN A 77 -11.41 -10.58 3.00
N ALA A 78 -12.45 -10.18 3.73
CA ALA A 78 -13.80 -10.70 3.49
C ALA A 78 -14.31 -10.37 2.08
N ALA A 79 -14.21 -9.10 1.66
CA ALA A 79 -14.65 -8.67 0.33
C ALA A 79 -13.80 -9.23 -0.82
N GLU A 80 -12.48 -9.35 -0.62
CA GLU A 80 -11.57 -9.88 -1.63
C GLU A 80 -11.62 -11.42 -1.72
N CYS A 81 -11.73 -12.14 -0.59
CA CYS A 81 -11.96 -13.59 -0.64
C CYS A 81 -13.33 -13.88 -1.31
N GLU A 82 -14.38 -13.08 -1.06
CA GLU A 82 -15.66 -13.19 -1.79
C GLU A 82 -15.49 -12.98 -3.32
N LYS A 83 -14.72 -11.98 -3.75
CA LYS A 83 -14.44 -11.74 -5.18
C LYS A 83 -13.59 -12.84 -5.80
N ALA A 84 -12.59 -13.35 -5.08
CA ALA A 84 -11.71 -14.42 -5.54
C ALA A 84 -12.44 -15.76 -5.67
N GLU A 85 -13.38 -16.04 -4.75
CA GLU A 85 -14.30 -17.18 -4.86
C GLU A 85 -15.22 -17.03 -6.07
N ALA A 86 -15.79 -15.85 -6.30
CA ALA A 86 -16.67 -15.57 -7.45
C ALA A 86 -15.95 -15.61 -8.82
N ALA A 87 -14.63 -15.41 -8.86
CA ALA A 87 -13.85 -15.47 -10.10
C ALA A 87 -13.41 -16.90 -10.49
N ASN A 88 -13.59 -17.88 -9.59
CA ASN A 88 -13.23 -19.28 -9.80
C ASN A 88 -14.46 -20.20 -10.05
N GLU A 89 -15.67 -19.64 -10.08
CA GLU A 89 -16.90 -20.30 -10.59
C GLU A 89 -17.13 -19.97 -12.07
#